data_AF-A0AAU7NR25-F1
#
_entry.id   AF-A0AAU7NR25-F1
#
_cell.length_a   1.000
_cell.length_b   1.000
_cell.length_c   1.000
_cell.angle_alpha   90.00
_cell.angle_beta   90.00
_cell.angle_gamma   90.00
#
_symmetry.space_group_name_H-M   'P 1'
#
loop_
_entity.id
_entity.type
_entity.pdbx_description
1 polymer ?
#
loop_
_entity_poly.entity_id
_entity_poly.type
_entity_poly.pdbx_seq_one_letter_code
_entity_poly.pdbx_strand_id
1 'polypeptide(L)' 'MIKKIKENPVITNFKDKYPNANAIIVVVAIIMFWRGVWGLLDIYLFPGSPALSYLVSITLGVLILYLDGFSLDNLKR' A
#
# COMPACT_ATOMS: atom_id res chain seq x y z
N MET A 1 -0.79 18.20 30.59
CA MET A 1 0.43 17.38 30.43
C MET A 1 0.92 17.35 28.97
N ILE A 2 0.08 16.95 28.02
CA ILE A 2 0.42 16.83 26.58
C ILE A 2 0.86 18.15 25.93
N LYS A 3 0.23 19.29 26.31
CA LYS A 3 0.63 20.63 25.85
C LYS A 3 2.10 20.96 26.13
N LYS A 4 2.59 20.61 27.33
CA LYS A 4 3.97 20.87 27.77
C LYS A 4 5.01 20.07 26.97
N ILE A 5 4.62 18.89 26.48
CA ILE A 5 5.45 18.06 25.60
C ILE A 5 5.48 18.66 24.19
N LYS A 6 4.34 19.14 23.69
CA LYS A 6 4.23 19.72 22.35
C LYS A 6 5.02 21.04 22.21
N GLU A 7 5.16 21.78 23.31
CA GLU A 7 5.90 23.05 23.40
C GLU A 7 7.39 22.85 23.77
N ASN A 8 7.89 21.62 23.80
CA ASN A 8 9.30 21.37 24.07
C ASN A 8 10.16 21.87 22.88
N PRO A 9 11.14 22.77 23.10
CA PRO A 9 11.97 23.35 22.05
C PRO A 9 12.71 22.29 21.22
N VAL A 10 13.02 21.13 21.78
CA VAL A 10 13.64 20.02 21.02
C VAL A 10 12.66 19.45 19.99
N ILE A 11 11.38 19.31 20.36
CA ILE A 11 10.35 18.69 19.52
C ILE A 11 9.87 19.66 18.44
N THR A 12 9.77 20.95 18.74
CA THR A 12 9.42 21.98 17.74
C THR A 12 10.52 22.13 16.70
N ASN A 13 11.78 22.29 17.12
CA ASN A 13 12.92 22.37 16.20
C ASN A 13 13.04 21.15 15.27
N PHE A 14 12.67 19.96 15.75
CA PHE A 14 12.73 18.74 14.94
C PHE A 14 11.62 18.69 13.89
N LYS A 15 10.40 19.14 14.23
CA LYS A 15 9.27 19.24 13.30
C LYS A 15 9.51 20.28 12.22
N ASP A 16 10.10 21.41 12.58
CA ASP A 16 10.45 22.49 11.65
C ASP A 16 11.60 22.08 10.71
N LYS A 17 12.54 21.27 11.21
CA LYS A 17 13.66 20.73 10.42
C LYS A 17 13.26 19.63 9.44
N TYR A 18 12.27 18.80 9.80
CA TYR A 18 11.79 17.70 8.97
C TYR A 18 10.26 17.74 8.79
N PRO A 19 9.72 18.71 8.03
CA PRO A 19 8.27 18.86 7.85
C PRO A 19 7.64 17.65 7.17
N ASN A 20 8.41 16.91 6.36
CA ASN A 20 7.95 15.76 5.59
C ASN A 20 8.13 14.41 6.30
N ALA A 21 8.64 14.38 7.54
CA ALA A 21 8.89 13.13 8.27
C ALA A 21 7.61 12.30 8.44
N ASN A 22 6.47 12.95 8.67
CA ASN A 22 5.17 12.27 8.77
C ASN A 22 4.80 11.57 7.47
N ALA A 23 5.03 12.21 6.32
CA ALA A 23 4.72 11.62 5.02
C ALA A 23 5.57 10.36 4.77
N ILE A 24 6.86 10.40 5.13
CA ILE A 24 7.75 9.23 5.01
C ILE A 24 7.25 8.08 5.89
N ILE A 25 6.86 8.35 7.13
CA ILE A 25 6.33 7.32 8.04
C ILE A 25 5.06 6.70 7.46
N VAL A 26 4.15 7.52 6.93
CA VAL A 26 2.90 7.04 6.31
C VAL A 26 3.21 6.18 5.08
N VAL A 27 4.11 6.61 4.21
CA VAL A 27 4.51 5.85 3.01
C VAL A 27 5.11 4.50 3.39
N VAL A 28 6.03 4.47 4.36
CA VAL A 28 6.63 3.22 4.85
C VAL A 28 5.58 2.31 5.47
N ALA A 29 4.64 2.86 6.25
CA ALA A 29 3.56 2.09 6.84
C ALA A 29 2.64 1.45 5.77
N ILE A 30 2.30 2.19 4.72
CA ILE A 30 1.49 1.67 3.59
C ILE A 30 2.22 0.52 2.89
N ILE A 31 3.51 0.69 2.60
CA ILE A 31 4.32 -0.35 1.95
C ILE A 31 4.36 -1.61 2.82
N MET A 32 4.65 -1.47 4.12
CA MET A 32 4.70 -2.62 5.05
C MET A 32 3.34 -3.29 5.19
N PHE A 33 2.26 -2.53 5.26
CA PHE A 33 0.90 -3.06 5.31
C PHE A 33 0.61 -3.93 4.10
N TRP A 34 0.84 -3.40 2.89
CA TRP A 34 0.56 -4.15 1.66
C TRP A 34 1.46 -5.38 1.52
N ARG A 35 2.75 -5.27 1.86
CA ARG A 35 3.66 -6.43 1.88
C ARG A 35 3.21 -7.52 2.84
N GLY A 36 2.69 -7.14 4.00
CA GLY A 36 2.08 -8.05 4.96
C GLY A 36 0.86 -8.77 4.38
N VAL A 37 -0.04 -8.03 3.73
CA VAL A 37 -1.24 -8.58 3.08
C VAL A 37 -0.87 -9.64 2.03
N TRP A 38 0.11 -9.37 1.17
CA TRP A 38 0.60 -10.38 0.21
C TRP A 38 1.23 -11.59 0.89
N GLY A 39 2.00 -11.40 1.96
CA GLY A 39 2.59 -12.50 2.71
C GLY A 39 1.52 -13.40 3.35
N LEU A 40 0.46 -12.80 3.90
CA LEU A 40 -0.68 -13.55 4.42
C LEU A 40 -1.43 -14.26 3.28
N LEU A 41 -1.65 -13.60 2.15
CA LEU A 41 -2.27 -14.22 0.96
C LEU A 41 -1.47 -15.44 0.48
N ASP A 42 -0.16 -15.36 0.43
CA ASP A 42 0.69 -16.47 0.01
C ASP A 42 0.63 -17.66 1.00
N ILE A 43 0.58 -17.36 2.31
CA ILE A 43 0.49 -18.39 3.36
C ILE A 43 -0.90 -19.04 3.42
N TYR A 44 -1.96 -18.24 3.34
CA TYR A 44 -3.32 -18.69 3.64
C TYR A 44 -4.17 -19.01 2.40
N LEU A 45 -3.94 -18.34 1.27
CA LEU A 45 -4.79 -18.51 0.10
C LEU A 45 -4.36 -19.73 -0.76
N PHE A 46 -3.05 -20.02 -0.83
CA PHE A 46 -2.51 -21.19 -1.56
C PHE A 46 -1.41 -21.91 -0.77
N PRO A 47 -1.74 -22.63 0.31
CA PRO A 47 -0.74 -23.37 1.07
C PRO A 47 -0.06 -24.42 0.18
N GLY A 48 1.25 -24.25 -0.06
CA GLY A 48 2.10 -25.25 -0.72
C GLY A 48 2.27 -25.16 -2.25
N SER A 49 1.72 -24.13 -2.92
CA SER A 49 1.91 -23.98 -4.38
C SER A 49 2.13 -22.53 -4.83
N PRO A 50 3.38 -22.02 -4.79
CA PRO A 50 3.73 -20.67 -5.24
C PRO A 50 3.26 -20.38 -6.68
N ALA A 51 3.23 -21.42 -7.53
CA ALA A 51 2.78 -21.33 -8.91
C ALA A 51 1.29 -20.91 -9.04
N LEU A 52 0.41 -21.32 -8.12
CA LEU A 52 -1.00 -20.93 -8.15
C LEU A 52 -1.19 -19.46 -7.73
N SER A 53 -0.45 -18.99 -6.72
CA SER A 53 -0.43 -17.57 -6.33
C SER A 53 -0.04 -16.67 -7.50
N TYR A 54 0.99 -17.04 -8.28
CA TYR A 54 1.41 -16.29 -9.47
C TYR A 54 0.38 -16.37 -10.60
N LEU A 55 -0.20 -17.55 -10.85
CA LEU A 55 -1.24 -17.74 -11.87
C LEU A 55 -2.48 -16.91 -11.59
N VAL A 56 -2.95 -16.86 -10.34
CA VAL A 56 -4.10 -16.06 -9.95
C VAL A 56 -3.80 -14.57 -10.06
N SER A 57 -2.60 -14.14 -9.69
CA SER A 57 -2.16 -12.74 -9.85
C SER A 57 -2.14 -12.31 -11.32
N ILE A 58 -1.62 -13.16 -12.21
CA ILE A 58 -1.62 -12.90 -13.66
C ILE A 58 -3.05 -12.91 -14.20
N THR A 59 -3.87 -13.88 -13.81
CA THR A 59 -5.25 -14.02 -14.28
C THR A 59 -6.10 -12.82 -13.87
N LEU A 60 -5.98 -12.35 -12.62
CA LEU A 60 -6.65 -11.13 -12.15
C LEU A 60 -6.18 -9.89 -12.91
N GLY A 61 -4.88 -9.75 -13.16
CA GLY A 61 -4.34 -8.63 -13.93
C GLY A 61 -4.88 -8.59 -15.37
N VAL A 62 -4.92 -9.74 -16.05
CA VAL A 62 -5.48 -9.86 -17.41
C VAL A 62 -6.98 -9.56 -17.41
N LEU A 63 -7.73 -10.04 -16.40
CA LEU A 63 -9.16 -9.79 -16.29
C LEU A 63 -9.48 -8.31 -16.12
N ILE A 64 -8.72 -7.60 -15.28
CA ILE A 64 -8.87 -6.15 -15.09
C ILE A 64 -8.58 -5.40 -16.39
N LEU A 65 -7.50 -5.73 -17.10
CA LEU A 65 -7.15 -5.12 -18.38
C LEU A 65 -8.22 -5.37 -19.45
N TYR A 66 -8.80 -6.57 -19.47
CA TYR A 66 -9.90 -6.89 -20.38
C TYR A 66 -11.17 -6.09 -20.06
N LEU A 67 -11.51 -5.96 -18.79
CA LEU A 67 -12.66 -5.17 -18.34
C LEU A 67 -12.48 -3.66 -18.62
N ASP A 68 -11.26 -3.14 -18.44
CA ASP A 68 -10.95 -1.74 -18.76
C ASP A 68 -11.04 -1.50 -20.28
N GLY A 69 -10.45 -2.37 -21.09
CA GLY A 69 -10.59 -2.33 -22.55
C GLY A 69 -12.06 -2.39 -23.00
N PHE A 70 -12.87 -3.27 -22.40
CA PHE A 70 -14.30 -3.36 -22.66
C PHE A 70 -15.06 -2.09 -22.25
N SER A 71 -14.68 -1.44 -21.15
CA SER A 71 -15.27 -0.19 -20.68
C SER A 71 -14.95 0.97 -21.62
N LEU A 72 -13.70 1.05 -22.10
CA LEU A 72 -13.25 2.07 -23.03
C LEU A 72 -13.94 1.95 -24.40
N ASP A 73 -14.17 0.74 -24.89
CA ASP A 73 -14.91 0.51 -26.14
C ASP A 73 -16.40 0.92 -26.03
N ASN A 74 -17.01 0.78 -24.84
CA ASN A 74 -18.40 1.21 -24.61
C ASN A 74 -18.56 2.73 -24.46
N LEU A 75 -17.50 3.46 -24.10
CA LEU A 75 -17.52 4.92 -23.95
C LEU A 75 -17.27 5.67 -25.27
N LYS A 76 -16.77 4.99 -26.30
CA LYS A 76 -16.47 5.57 -27.62
C LYS A 76 -17.62 5.42 -28.63
N ARG A 77 -18.78 4.97 -28.19
CA ARG A 77 -20.00 4.79 -29.00
C ARG A 77 -21.04 5.86 -28.65
#